data_AF-M7NZX3-F1
#
_entry.id   AF-M7NZX3-F1
#
_cell.length_a   1.000
_cell.length_b   1.000
_cell.length_c   1.000
_cell.angle_alpha   90.00
_cell.angle_beta   90.00
_cell.angle_gamma   90.00
#
_symmetry.space_group_name_H-M   'P 1'
#
loop_
_entity.id
_entity.type
_entity.pdbx_description
1 polymer ?
#
loop_
_entity_poly.entity_id
_entity_poly.type
_entity_poly.pdbx_seq_one_letter_code
_entity_poly.pdbx_strand_id
1 'polypeptide(L)'
;MRDHGGEGIKKEIKIGYGELDARGKFIRTLWGGPLILAFLYWAVAEAKGHPDFDNVYFRFWIPFIATLATLGDIMYEYLKWKKDEKSKQ
;
A
#
# COMPACT_ATOMS: atom_id res chain seq x y z
N MET A 1 -8.38 -17.62 -46.90
CA MET A 1 -9.57 -17.87 -46.04
C MET A 1 -9.10 -18.10 -44.61
N ARG A 2 -9.70 -17.34 -43.68
CA ARG A 2 -9.70 -17.48 -42.21
C ARG A 2 -8.39 -17.27 -41.46
N ASP A 3 -8.14 -15.99 -41.23
CA ASP A 3 -8.06 -15.40 -39.89
C ASP A 3 -8.32 -16.36 -38.72
N HIS A 4 -7.30 -16.52 -37.87
CA HIS A 4 -7.48 -16.81 -36.46
C HIS A 4 -6.48 -15.96 -35.67
N GLY A 5 -6.80 -14.66 -35.60
CA GLY A 5 -6.38 -13.77 -34.53
C GLY A 5 -6.76 -14.35 -33.17
N GLY A 6 -5.88 -15.18 -32.63
CA GLY A 6 -5.80 -15.46 -31.21
C GLY A 6 -4.83 -14.48 -30.58
N GLU A 7 -5.18 -13.19 -30.53
CA GLU A 7 -4.49 -12.22 -29.68
C GLU A 7 -4.70 -12.65 -28.22
N GLY A 8 -3.80 -13.51 -27.75
CA GLY A 8 -3.62 -13.76 -26.34
C GLY A 8 -3.28 -12.43 -25.69
N ILE A 9 -4.27 -11.83 -25.03
CA ILE A 9 -4.10 -10.71 -24.11
C ILE A 9 -3.23 -11.23 -22.96
N LYS A 10 -1.92 -11.32 -23.19
CA LYS A 10 -0.92 -11.28 -22.14
C LYS A 10 -0.88 -9.83 -21.72
N LYS A 11 -1.88 -9.42 -20.93
CA LYS A 11 -1.68 -8.33 -19.98
C LYS A 11 -0.52 -8.80 -19.13
N GLU A 12 0.68 -8.37 -19.49
CA GLU A 12 1.83 -8.38 -18.61
C GLU A 12 1.40 -7.58 -17.39
N ILE A 13 0.83 -8.27 -16.41
CA ILE A 13 0.55 -7.68 -15.12
C ILE A 13 1.96 -7.44 -14.57
N LYS A 14 2.47 -6.23 -14.75
CA LYS A 14 3.73 -5.77 -14.18
C LYS A 14 3.52 -5.65 -12.68
N ILE A 15 3.63 -6.80 -12.00
CA ILE A 15 3.36 -6.98 -10.57
C ILE A 15 4.52 -6.45 -9.71
N GLY A 16 5.68 -6.16 -10.33
CA GLY A 16 6.89 -5.71 -9.66
C GLY A 16 6.89 -4.23 -9.26
N TYR A 17 7.12 -3.95 -7.97
CA TYR A 17 7.28 -2.60 -7.42
C TYR A 17 8.41 -1.81 -8.11
N GLY A 18 9.39 -2.46 -8.72
CA GLY A 18 10.46 -1.79 -9.48
C GLY A 18 10.00 -1.11 -10.78
N GLU A 19 8.97 -1.66 -11.45
CA GLU A 19 8.58 -1.28 -12.82
C GLU A 19 7.34 -0.38 -12.88
N LEU A 20 6.66 -0.16 -11.75
CA LEU A 20 5.50 0.72 -11.66
C LEU A 20 5.94 2.19 -11.69
N ASP A 21 5.31 2.95 -12.59
CA ASP A 21 5.45 4.41 -12.66
C ASP A 21 5.06 5.03 -11.30
N ALA A 22 5.59 6.22 -10.97
CA ALA A 22 5.42 6.81 -9.64
C ALA A 22 3.95 6.94 -9.20
N ARG A 23 3.04 7.15 -10.16
CA ARG A 23 1.59 7.17 -9.97
C ARG A 23 1.02 5.80 -9.58
N GLY A 24 1.53 4.71 -10.15
CA GLY A 24 1.10 3.34 -9.83
C GLY A 24 1.53 2.90 -8.44
N LYS A 25 2.73 3.34 -7.99
CA LYS A 25 3.19 3.17 -6.61
C LYS A 25 2.28 3.90 -5.64
N PHE A 26 2.02 5.18 -5.90
CA PHE A 26 1.11 5.99 -5.08
C PHE A 26 -0.28 5.37 -4.92
N ILE A 27 -0.93 4.96 -6.01
CA ILE A 27 -2.26 4.32 -5.95
C ILE A 27 -2.21 3.03 -5.14
N ARG A 28 -1.16 2.22 -5.29
CA ARG A 28 -0.99 0.98 -4.53
C ARG A 28 -0.82 1.25 -3.05
N THR A 29 -0.04 2.25 -2.67
CA THR A 29 0.15 2.65 -1.26
C THR A 29 -1.11 3.28 -0.69
N LEU A 30 -1.90 3.98 -1.52
CA LEU A 30 -3.21 4.52 -1.14
C LEU A 30 -4.24 3.43 -0.80
N TRP A 31 -4.17 2.26 -1.43
CA TRP A 31 -5.04 1.12 -1.12
C TRP A 31 -4.41 0.17 -0.08
N GLY A 32 -3.12 -0.12 -0.23
CA GLY A 32 -2.37 -1.03 0.63
C GLY A 32 -2.16 -0.49 2.04
N GLY A 33 -1.88 0.81 2.19
CA GLY A 33 -1.68 1.45 3.49
C GLY A 33 -2.92 1.34 4.39
N PRO A 34 -4.10 1.82 3.96
CA PRO A 34 -5.33 1.69 4.73
C PRO A 34 -5.73 0.23 5.00
N LEU A 35 -5.50 -0.70 4.06
CA LEU A 35 -5.79 -2.11 4.26
C LEU A 35 -4.87 -2.74 5.33
N ILE A 36 -3.58 -2.42 5.31
CA ILE A 36 -2.62 -2.87 6.33
C ILE A 36 -2.98 -2.28 7.70
N LEU A 37 -3.36 -1.01 7.75
CA LEU A 37 -3.83 -0.38 8.98
C LEU A 37 -5.11 -1.02 9.49
N ALA A 38 -6.11 -1.24 8.64
CA ALA A 38 -7.34 -1.92 9.02
C ALA A 38 -7.07 -3.32 9.59
N PHE A 39 -6.17 -4.08 8.95
CA PHE A 39 -5.73 -5.38 9.45
C PHE A 39 -5.04 -5.27 10.81
N LEU A 40 -4.14 -4.29 10.99
CA LEU A 40 -3.43 -4.09 12.25
C LEU A 40 -4.40 -3.71 13.39
N TYR A 41 -5.34 -2.80 13.14
CA TYR A 41 -6.36 -2.42 14.12
C TYR A 41 -7.27 -3.60 14.47
N TRP A 42 -7.62 -4.44 13.49
CA TRP A 42 -8.36 -5.67 13.74
C TRP A 42 -7.57 -6.69 14.56
N ALA A 43 -6.30 -6.93 14.22
CA ALA A 43 -5.42 -7.84 14.96
C ALA A 43 -5.22 -7.40 16.41
N VAL A 44 -5.06 -6.10 16.66
CA VAL A 44 -4.97 -5.53 18.00
C VAL A 44 -6.31 -5.63 18.76
N ALA A 45 -7.44 -5.53 18.07
CA ALA A 45 -8.75 -5.71 18.68
C ALA A 45 -8.99 -7.16 19.13
N GLU A 46 -8.61 -8.14 18.30
CA GLU A 46 -8.71 -9.57 18.62
C GLU A 46 -7.74 -9.97 19.74
N ALA A 47 -6.55 -9.36 19.78
CA ALA A 47 -5.54 -9.62 20.79
C ALA A 47 -5.94 -9.19 22.22
N LYS A 48 -7.03 -8.41 22.39
CA LYS A 48 -7.54 -8.02 23.72
C LYS A 48 -7.92 -9.21 24.62
N GLY A 49 -8.17 -10.38 24.04
CA GLY A 49 -8.44 -11.60 24.79
C GLY A 49 -7.21 -12.22 25.46
N HIS A 50 -6.00 -11.78 25.11
CA HIS A 50 -4.74 -12.32 25.65
C HIS A 50 -4.11 -11.36 26.69
N PRO A 51 -3.83 -11.82 27.93
CA PRO A 51 -3.28 -10.99 29.00
C PRO A 51 -1.95 -10.31 28.63
N ASP A 52 -1.12 -10.97 27.83
CA ASP A 52 0.19 -10.46 27.41
C ASP A 52 0.09 -9.26 26.44
N PHE A 53 -1.07 -9.09 25.79
CA PHE A 53 -1.32 -8.04 24.80
C PHE A 53 -2.31 -6.98 25.28
N ASP A 54 -2.89 -7.13 26.48
CA ASP A 54 -3.78 -6.12 27.10
C ASP A 54 -2.99 -5.00 27.80
N ASN A 55 -2.06 -4.40 27.06
CA ASN A 55 -1.31 -3.22 27.49
C ASN A 55 -1.60 -2.06 26.53
N VAL A 56 -1.70 -0.84 27.09
CA VAL A 56 -1.83 0.43 26.36
C VAL A 56 -0.80 0.56 25.24
N TYR A 57 0.40 -0.01 25.42
CA TYR A 57 1.44 -0.01 24.39
C TYR A 57 1.00 -0.72 23.09
N PHE A 58 0.51 -1.96 23.19
CA PHE A 58 0.04 -2.71 22.03
C PHE A 58 -1.27 -2.16 21.46
N ARG A 59 -2.14 -1.66 22.36
CA ARG A 59 -3.49 -1.22 21.99
C ARG A 59 -3.54 0.16 21.34
N PHE A 60 -2.60 1.05 21.68
CA PHE A 60 -2.60 2.43 21.20
C PHE A 60 -1.32 2.79 20.44
N TRP A 61 -0.14 2.53 21.02
CA TRP A 61 1.12 2.99 20.43
C TRP A 61 1.46 2.27 19.13
N ILE A 62 1.24 0.96 19.04
CA ILE A 62 1.51 0.20 17.81
C ILE A 62 0.64 0.67 16.64
N PRO A 63 -0.71 0.72 16.75
CA PRO A 63 -1.54 1.25 15.68
C PRO A 63 -1.22 2.70 15.33
N PHE A 64 -0.93 3.53 16.33
CA PHE A 64 -0.62 4.94 16.13
C PHE A 64 0.69 5.13 15.35
N ILE A 65 1.77 4.48 15.74
CA ILE A 65 3.07 4.55 15.04
C ILE A 65 2.94 4.01 13.62
N ALA A 66 2.24 2.89 13.42
CA ALA A 66 2.00 2.34 12.09
C ALA A 66 1.21 3.32 11.20
N THR A 67 0.24 4.03 11.78
CA THR A 67 -0.52 5.07 11.06
C THR A 67 0.39 6.21 10.62
N LEU A 68 1.25 6.70 11.52
CA LEU A 68 2.23 7.75 11.17
C LEU A 68 3.20 7.30 10.09
N ALA A 69 3.71 6.07 10.17
CA ALA A 69 4.59 5.50 9.15
C ALA A 69 3.89 5.43 7.79
N THR A 70 2.63 4.99 7.77
CA THR A 70 1.83 4.91 6.53
C THR A 70 1.59 6.30 5.93
N LEU A 71 1.29 7.30 6.76
CA LEU A 71 1.14 8.69 6.29
C LEU A 71 2.44 9.25 5.72
N GLY A 72 3.57 8.97 6.38
CA GLY A 72 4.90 9.33 5.88
C GLY A 72 5.20 8.70 4.51
N ASP A 73 4.85 7.42 4.33
CA ASP A 73 5.06 6.70 3.08
C ASP A 73 4.19 7.27 1.94
N ILE A 74 2.91 7.53 2.21
CA ILE A 74 1.99 8.19 1.27
C ILE A 74 2.52 9.58 0.87
N MET A 75 2.99 10.38 1.85
CA MET A 75 3.56 11.69 1.57
C MET A 75 4.84 11.61 0.75
N TYR A 76 5.73 10.66 1.06
CA TYR A 76 6.96 10.45 0.33
C TYR A 76 6.70 10.07 -1.13
N GLU A 77 5.80 9.10 -1.37
CA GLU A 77 5.42 8.69 -2.71
C GLU A 77 4.72 9.81 -3.48
N TYR A 78 3.88 10.61 -2.81
CA TYR A 78 3.23 11.78 -3.40
C TYR A 78 4.27 12.84 -3.83
N LEU A 79 5.20 13.20 -2.96
CA LEU A 79 6.27 14.16 -3.26
C LEU A 79 7.17 13.67 -4.40
N LYS A 80 7.49 12.38 -4.40
CA LYS A 80 8.26 11.74 -5.46
C LYS A 80 7.52 11.78 -6.80
N TRP A 81 6.23 11.43 -6.82
CA TRP A 81 5.39 11.54 -8.01
C TRP A 81 5.33 12.99 -8.53
N LYS A 82 5.11 13.98 -7.65
CA LYS A 82 5.11 15.40 -8.01
C LYS A 82 6.44 15.87 -8.61
N LYS A 83 7.57 15.36 -8.11
CA LYS A 83 8.91 15.67 -8.62
C LYS A 83 9.14 15.05 -10.00
N ASP A 84 8.71 13.81 -10.20
CA ASP A 84 8.83 13.12 -11.49
C ASP A 84 7.96 13.78 -12.58
N GLU A 85 6.76 14.27 -12.22
CA GLU A 85 5.92 15.05 -13.15
C GLU A 85 6.58 16.37 -13.58
N LYS A 86 7.18 17.10 -12.64
CA LYS A 86 7.90 18.35 -12.94
C LYS A 86 9.13 18.14 -13.81
N SER A 87 9.76 16.97 -13.76
CA SER A 87 10.96 16.67 -14.55
C SER A 87 10.64 16.15 -15.96
N LYS A 88 9.38 15.79 -16.23
CA LYS A 88 8.89 15.33 -17.55
C LYS A 88 8.23 16.46 -18.37
N GLN A 89 8.01 17.64 -17.79
CA GLN A 89 7.63 18.89 -18.49
C GLN A 89 8.87 19.64 -18.95
#